data_AF-A0A956JIW8-F1
#
_entry.id   AF-A0A956JIW8-F1
#
_cell.length_a   1.000
_cell.length_b   1.000
_cell.length_c   1.000
_cell.angle_alpha   90.00
_cell.angle_beta   90.00
_cell.angle_gamma   90.00
#
_symmetry.space_group_name_H-M   'P 1'
#
loop_
_entity.id
_entity.type
_entity.pdbx_description
1 polymer ?
#
loop_
_entity_poly.entity_id
_entity_poly.type
_entity_poly.pdbx_seq_one_letter_code
_entity_poly.pdbx_strand_id
1 'polypeptide(L)'
;MHRIPTLLPCLALGLSLVACGGDAKKGAKTDAKEADAKEADAKEADAKEADAKDDAEPASPELLARGKYLAEVVMNCRACHTPLTDKGPDLDKQYAGGLEYPDSVGTWRSPNITQDKKTGIGGWTDEQIIDAVRKGVRPTGEQMFPVMPYEYFAAASDDDMKALVAYLRTIEPIDNAVAGNTDLKVAKPAIPEPSGDPPLPEPEAEGKYLVELAHCGYCHTPRDDDGKPIADKAFAGGRPFAALPFQGEGQVWSANITPHEKSGVGKYSDDELMTAITDLDKRDGTAIVGPMTFYVSAWSELKHKDVKAI
;
A
#
# COMPACT_ATOMS: atom_id res chain seq x y z
N MET A 1 -9.45 -20.42 52.85
CA MET A 1 -8.64 -20.15 54.05
C MET A 1 -7.40 -19.40 53.61
N HIS A 2 -7.07 -18.32 54.34
CA HIS A 2 -5.94 -17.37 54.14
C HIS A 2 -6.03 -16.44 52.92
N ARG A 3 -5.80 -15.13 53.01
CA ARG A 3 -6.10 -14.03 53.95
C ARG A 3 -5.62 -12.77 53.18
N ILE A 4 -6.48 -11.75 53.04
CA ILE A 4 -6.15 -10.41 52.50
C ILE A 4 -5.20 -9.69 53.50
N PRO A 5 -4.43 -8.64 53.13
CA PRO A 5 -5.03 -7.30 53.17
C PRO A 5 -4.58 -6.31 52.07
N THR A 6 -5.55 -5.49 51.69
CA THR A 6 -5.51 -4.15 51.12
C THR A 6 -4.66 -3.18 51.95
N LEU A 7 -4.09 -2.14 51.31
CA LEU A 7 -4.07 -0.74 51.80
C LEU A 7 -3.42 0.20 50.76
N LEU A 8 -4.22 1.14 50.25
CA LEU A 8 -3.82 2.49 49.82
C LEU A 8 -3.75 3.37 51.09
N PRO A 9 -3.01 4.51 51.14
CA PRO A 9 -3.60 5.75 50.63
C PRO A 9 -2.61 6.84 50.12
N CYS A 10 -3.22 7.87 49.54
CA CYS A 10 -2.71 9.16 49.07
C CYS A 10 -1.71 9.89 49.98
N LEU A 11 -0.80 10.66 49.37
CA LEU A 11 -0.40 11.96 49.88
C LEU A 11 -0.18 12.97 48.75
N ALA A 12 -0.80 14.13 48.93
CA ALA A 12 -0.73 15.32 48.09
C ALA A 12 0.33 16.31 48.62
N LEU A 13 0.47 17.41 47.86
CA LEU A 13 1.08 18.71 48.15
C LEU A 13 2.52 18.97 47.67
N GLY A 14 2.67 20.10 46.97
CA GLY A 14 3.95 20.81 46.92
C GLY A 14 4.20 21.71 45.71
N LEU A 15 3.28 22.62 45.36
CA LEU A 15 3.55 23.72 44.43
C LEU A 15 4.34 24.82 45.16
N SER A 16 5.41 25.36 44.56
CA SER A 16 5.93 26.70 44.90
C SER A 16 6.70 27.30 43.72
N LEU A 17 6.12 28.36 43.14
CA LEU A 17 6.86 29.46 42.51
C LEU A 17 7.41 30.37 43.62
N VAL A 18 8.57 31.00 43.38
CA VAL A 18 8.79 32.47 43.33
C VAL A 18 10.30 32.76 43.35
N ALA A 19 10.62 33.88 42.71
CA ALA A 19 11.89 34.32 42.14
C ALA A 19 12.85 35.09 43.09
N CYS A 20 13.97 35.49 42.47
CA CYS A 20 14.69 36.78 42.57
C CYS A 20 16.03 36.89 43.34
N GLY A 21 16.95 37.62 42.70
CA GLY A 21 18.16 38.30 43.22
C GLY A 21 19.45 37.58 42.88
N GLY A 22 20.32 38.03 41.95
CA GLY A 22 21.10 39.29 41.95
C GLY A 22 22.55 38.92 42.31
N ASP A 23 23.64 39.36 41.67
CA ASP A 23 23.92 40.65 41.05
C ASP A 23 25.25 40.63 40.24
N ALA A 24 25.30 41.44 39.17
CA ALA A 24 26.37 42.36 38.74
C ALA A 24 27.83 41.87 38.56
N LYS A 25 28.65 42.30 37.58
CA LYS A 25 28.74 43.47 36.66
C LYS A 25 29.95 43.15 35.75
N LYS A 26 30.13 43.61 34.50
CA LYS A 26 30.20 44.99 33.97
C LYS A 26 30.47 44.80 32.46
N GLY A 27 29.67 45.35 31.56
CA GLY A 27 29.87 46.68 30.95
C GLY A 27 30.43 46.52 29.52
N ALA A 28 30.06 47.26 28.49
CA ALA A 28 29.17 48.41 28.36
C ALA A 28 28.84 48.60 26.86
N LYS A 29 27.58 49.03 26.59
CA LYS A 29 27.10 50.13 25.71
C LYS A 29 27.69 50.27 24.29
N THR A 30 26.91 50.52 23.24
CA THR A 30 25.98 51.66 23.02
C THR A 30 24.98 51.32 21.90
N ASP A 31 23.66 51.47 22.13
CA ASP A 31 22.74 52.53 21.61
C ASP A 31 22.37 52.33 20.12
N ALA A 32 21.17 51.85 19.72
CA ALA A 32 19.78 52.32 19.88
C ALA A 32 19.30 53.29 18.77
N LYS A 33 18.08 53.00 18.28
CA LYS A 33 17.19 53.74 17.34
C LYS A 33 17.58 53.71 15.85
N GLU A 34 16.67 53.61 14.89
CA GLU A 34 15.25 53.97 14.85
C GLU A 34 14.50 53.15 13.77
N ALA A 35 13.18 53.17 13.86
CA ALA A 35 12.22 52.43 13.05
C ALA A 35 12.20 52.81 11.57
N ASP A 36 11.76 51.88 10.71
CA ASP A 36 10.82 52.24 9.65
C ASP A 36 9.98 51.02 9.21
N ALA A 37 8.69 51.26 9.09
CA ALA A 37 7.71 50.36 8.54
C ALA A 37 7.76 50.43 7.01
N LYS A 38 7.66 49.27 6.33
CA LYS A 38 6.96 49.21 5.04
C LYS A 38 6.49 47.79 4.74
N GLU A 39 5.19 47.68 4.91
CA GLU A 39 4.26 46.73 4.31
C GLU A 39 4.21 46.93 2.77
N ALA A 40 3.75 45.87 2.09
CA ALA A 40 3.18 45.81 0.75
C ALA A 40 4.13 45.71 -0.48
N ASP A 41 3.65 44.85 -1.40
CA ASP A 41 3.98 44.72 -2.83
C ASP A 41 5.15 43.83 -3.26
N ALA A 42 4.88 42.52 -3.34
CA ALA A 42 5.18 41.73 -4.53
C ALA A 42 4.12 40.62 -4.67
N LYS A 43 3.00 41.05 -5.23
CA LYS A 43 1.84 40.27 -5.66
C LYS A 43 2.21 39.43 -6.90
N GLU A 44 1.55 38.28 -7.02
CA GLU A 44 1.21 37.60 -8.28
C GLU A 44 2.35 37.34 -9.29
N ALA A 45 2.87 36.12 -9.27
CA ALA A 45 3.30 35.44 -10.49
C ALA A 45 2.46 34.16 -10.62
N ASP A 46 1.42 34.29 -11.43
CA ASP A 46 0.56 33.26 -12.05
C ASP A 46 0.69 31.82 -11.52
N ALA A 47 0.05 31.56 -10.37
CA ALA A 47 -0.62 30.28 -10.19
C ALA A 47 -1.85 30.32 -11.11
N LYS A 48 -1.65 29.95 -12.37
CA LYS A 48 -2.74 29.71 -13.30
C LYS A 48 -3.54 28.53 -12.74
N GLU A 49 -4.59 28.90 -12.03
CA GLU A 49 -5.72 28.08 -11.64
C GLU A 49 -6.11 27.24 -12.85
N ALA A 50 -5.66 25.98 -12.86
CA ALA A 50 -6.22 24.99 -13.74
C ALA A 50 -7.56 24.63 -13.13
N ASP A 51 -8.56 25.47 -13.42
CA ASP A 51 -9.95 25.04 -13.52
C ASP A 51 -9.99 23.94 -14.59
N ALA A 52 -9.62 22.72 -14.20
CA ALA A 52 -9.98 21.53 -14.92
C ALA A 52 -11.50 21.43 -14.82
N LYS A 53 -12.17 21.97 -15.84
CA LYS A 53 -13.60 21.79 -16.02
C LYS A 53 -13.90 20.30 -16.06
N ASP A 54 -14.77 19.87 -15.16
CA ASP A 54 -15.49 18.58 -15.15
C ASP A 54 -16.43 18.47 -16.37
N ASP A 55 -15.90 18.66 -17.57
CA ASP A 55 -16.62 18.41 -18.84
C ASP A 55 -16.28 17.00 -19.39
N ALA A 56 -15.64 16.14 -18.60
CA ALA A 56 -15.43 14.75 -18.96
C ALA A 56 -16.77 14.01 -18.91
N GLU A 57 -17.15 13.38 -20.02
CA GLU A 57 -18.28 12.47 -20.06
C GLU A 57 -18.10 11.41 -18.96
N PRO A 58 -19.14 11.12 -18.14
CA PRO A 58 -19.01 10.16 -17.07
C PRO A 58 -18.52 8.82 -17.62
N ALA A 59 -17.56 8.21 -16.93
CA ALA A 59 -16.99 6.93 -17.32
C ALA A 59 -18.10 5.89 -17.56
N SER A 60 -17.96 5.09 -18.62
CA SER A 60 -18.97 4.07 -18.94
C SER A 60 -19.09 3.05 -17.79
N PRO A 61 -20.27 2.45 -17.57
CA PRO A 61 -20.45 1.41 -16.57
C PRO A 61 -19.47 0.24 -16.71
N GLU A 62 -19.11 -0.14 -17.94
CA GLU A 62 -18.15 -1.21 -18.24
C GLU A 62 -16.73 -0.82 -17.83
N LEU A 63 -16.33 0.43 -18.10
CA LEU A 63 -15.02 0.96 -17.71
C LEU A 63 -14.88 0.97 -16.18
N LEU A 64 -15.90 1.46 -15.47
CA LEU A 64 -15.94 1.46 -14.01
C LEU A 64 -15.95 0.04 -13.44
N ALA A 65 -16.69 -0.88 -14.04
CA ALA A 65 -16.72 -2.28 -13.60
C ALA A 65 -15.36 -2.97 -13.78
N ARG A 66 -14.64 -2.69 -14.89
CA ARG A 66 -13.27 -3.18 -15.08
C ARG A 66 -12.31 -2.56 -14.07
N GLY A 67 -12.38 -1.26 -13.87
CA GLY A 67 -11.55 -0.54 -12.88
C GLY A 67 -11.74 -1.05 -11.46
N LYS A 68 -13.00 -1.24 -11.05
CA LYS A 68 -13.36 -1.84 -9.76
C LYS A 68 -12.77 -3.24 -9.61
N TYR A 69 -12.91 -4.08 -10.62
CA TYR A 69 -12.38 -5.43 -10.61
C TYR A 69 -10.84 -5.44 -10.47
N LEU A 70 -10.14 -4.55 -11.16
CA LEU A 70 -8.70 -4.41 -11.01
C LEU A 70 -8.33 -3.94 -9.60
N ALA A 71 -8.96 -2.88 -9.10
CA ALA A 71 -8.64 -2.28 -7.80
C ALA A 71 -8.98 -3.18 -6.60
N GLU A 72 -10.12 -3.86 -6.62
CA GLU A 72 -10.63 -4.62 -5.47
C GLU A 72 -10.22 -6.09 -5.49
N VAL A 73 -10.01 -6.67 -6.69
CA VAL A 73 -9.86 -8.12 -6.86
C VAL A 73 -8.45 -8.49 -7.33
N VAL A 74 -8.04 -8.00 -8.50
CA VAL A 74 -6.77 -8.43 -9.12
C VAL A 74 -5.56 -7.81 -8.41
N MET A 75 -5.50 -6.48 -8.35
CA MET A 75 -4.40 -5.72 -7.76
C MET A 75 -4.59 -5.49 -6.25
N ASN A 76 -5.81 -5.71 -5.75
CA ASN A 76 -6.21 -5.67 -4.34
C ASN A 76 -5.71 -4.42 -3.57
N CYS A 77 -5.86 -3.24 -4.18
CA CYS A 77 -5.46 -1.95 -3.63
C CYS A 77 -6.04 -1.73 -2.21
N ARG A 78 -7.29 -2.18 -1.97
CA ARG A 78 -7.96 -2.02 -0.67
C ARG A 78 -7.26 -2.75 0.48
N ALA A 79 -6.55 -3.85 0.22
CA ALA A 79 -5.90 -4.62 1.28
C ALA A 79 -4.74 -3.86 1.93
N CYS A 80 -3.99 -3.08 1.15
CA CYS A 80 -2.92 -2.25 1.69
C CYS A 80 -3.42 -0.85 2.06
N HIS A 81 -4.30 -0.26 1.27
CA HIS A 81 -4.74 1.13 1.45
C HIS A 81 -5.95 1.28 2.39
N THR A 82 -6.25 0.29 3.23
CA THR A 82 -7.30 0.39 4.27
C THR A 82 -6.65 0.12 5.62
N PRO A 83 -6.88 0.94 6.65
CA PRO A 83 -6.31 0.69 7.96
C PRO A 83 -6.95 -0.53 8.60
N LEU A 84 -6.23 -1.16 9.53
CA LEU A 84 -6.74 -2.29 10.31
C LEU A 84 -7.22 -1.84 11.69
N THR A 85 -8.32 -2.44 12.12
CA THR A 85 -8.80 -2.44 13.51
C THR A 85 -8.50 -3.78 14.17
N ASP A 86 -8.84 -3.91 15.45
CA ASP A 86 -8.85 -5.18 16.18
C ASP A 86 -9.80 -6.23 15.56
N LYS A 87 -10.73 -5.80 14.71
CA LYS A 87 -11.74 -6.65 14.04
C LYS A 87 -11.45 -6.89 12.56
N GLY A 88 -10.31 -6.42 12.03
CA GLY A 88 -9.97 -6.48 10.61
C GLY A 88 -10.04 -5.11 9.91
N PRO A 89 -10.17 -5.06 8.58
CA PRO A 89 -10.17 -3.81 7.82
C PRO A 89 -11.24 -2.82 8.28
N ASP A 90 -10.85 -1.56 8.45
CA ASP A 90 -11.75 -0.45 8.74
C ASP A 90 -12.46 0.01 7.45
N LEU A 91 -13.65 -0.55 7.18
CA LEU A 91 -14.38 -0.23 5.96
C LEU A 91 -14.91 1.22 5.93
N ASP A 92 -15.05 1.87 7.08
CA ASP A 92 -15.39 3.31 7.15
C ASP A 92 -14.22 4.18 6.66
N LYS A 93 -13.01 3.60 6.59
CA LYS A 93 -11.77 4.21 6.08
C LYS A 93 -11.19 3.43 4.90
N GLN A 94 -12.03 2.74 4.12
CA GLN A 94 -11.58 2.03 2.93
C GLN A 94 -10.83 2.98 1.99
N TYR A 95 -9.65 2.55 1.51
CA TYR A 95 -8.74 3.35 0.67
C TYR A 95 -8.08 4.57 1.34
N ALA A 96 -8.41 4.90 2.60
CA ALA A 96 -7.86 6.05 3.30
C ALA A 96 -6.41 5.85 3.81
N GLY A 97 -5.78 4.71 3.53
CA GLY A 97 -4.44 4.38 3.98
C GLY A 97 -4.33 4.15 5.49
N GLY A 98 -3.10 4.11 6.00
CA GLY A 98 -2.83 3.95 7.43
C GLY A 98 -2.71 2.52 7.90
N LEU A 99 -2.60 1.55 6.98
CA LEU A 99 -2.07 0.23 7.32
C LEU A 99 -0.61 0.41 7.74
N GLU A 100 -0.27 -0.02 8.95
CA GLU A 100 1.11 -0.15 9.40
C GLU A 100 1.51 -1.62 9.41
N TYR A 101 2.58 -1.98 8.71
CA TYR A 101 3.12 -3.33 8.69
C TYR A 101 4.61 -3.30 9.09
N PRO A 102 4.96 -3.80 10.28
CA PRO A 102 6.35 -3.90 10.70
C PRO A 102 7.13 -4.93 9.88
N ASP A 103 8.33 -4.57 9.43
CA ASP A 103 9.26 -5.44 8.71
C ASP A 103 10.69 -5.22 9.24
N SER A 104 11.58 -6.15 8.92
CA SER A 104 13.02 -6.10 9.13
C SER A 104 13.70 -4.82 8.61
N VAL A 105 13.11 -4.19 7.60
CA VAL A 105 13.63 -2.96 6.97
C VAL A 105 12.95 -1.68 7.48
N GLY A 106 12.02 -1.76 8.42
CA GLY A 106 11.27 -0.61 8.96
C GLY A 106 9.75 -0.86 8.93
N THR A 107 8.95 0.13 9.31
CA THR A 107 7.49 0.01 9.29
C THR A 107 6.92 0.58 8.00
N TRP A 108 6.30 -0.26 7.18
CA TRP A 108 5.59 0.18 5.99
C TRP A 108 4.28 0.87 6.39
N ARG A 109 4.01 2.03 5.78
CA ARG A 109 2.75 2.76 5.93
C ARG A 109 2.14 3.01 4.57
N SER A 110 0.89 2.60 4.38
CA SER A 110 0.16 2.84 3.14
C SER A 110 -0.41 4.26 3.10
N PRO A 111 -0.23 5.02 2.01
CA PRO A 111 -0.79 6.36 1.90
C PRO A 111 -2.31 6.30 1.65
N ASN A 112 -2.99 7.40 1.92
CA ASN A 112 -4.38 7.61 1.51
C ASN A 112 -4.45 7.75 -0.02
N ILE A 113 -5.35 6.99 -0.66
CA ILE A 113 -5.59 7.04 -2.11
C ILE A 113 -7.04 7.39 -2.47
N THR A 114 -7.79 7.94 -1.51
CA THR A 114 -9.11 8.55 -1.77
C THR A 114 -8.97 9.85 -2.55
N GLN A 115 -10.10 10.38 -3.05
CA GLN A 115 -10.14 11.69 -3.72
C GLN A 115 -9.98 12.89 -2.76
N ASP A 116 -9.55 12.70 -1.52
CA ASP A 116 -9.22 13.82 -0.64
C ASP A 116 -8.05 14.62 -1.23
N LYS A 117 -8.20 15.94 -1.34
CA LYS A 117 -7.23 16.82 -2.01
C LYS A 117 -6.00 17.12 -1.15
N LYS A 118 -6.09 16.93 0.17
CA LYS A 118 -5.05 17.32 1.13
C LYS A 118 -4.15 16.15 1.52
N THR A 119 -4.76 15.00 1.74
CA THR A 119 -4.11 13.79 2.26
C THR A 119 -4.13 12.63 1.27
N GLY A 120 -5.05 12.64 0.30
CA GLY A 120 -5.20 11.63 -0.74
C GLY A 120 -4.64 12.04 -2.11
N ILE A 121 -5.21 11.46 -3.17
CA ILE A 121 -4.81 11.67 -4.58
C ILE A 121 -5.73 12.63 -5.33
N GLY A 122 -6.66 13.30 -4.64
CA GLY A 122 -7.67 14.16 -5.29
C GLY A 122 -7.10 15.35 -6.08
N GLY A 123 -5.85 15.74 -5.81
CA GLY A 123 -5.14 16.77 -6.56
C GLY A 123 -4.22 16.25 -7.67
N TRP A 124 -4.10 14.92 -7.83
CA TRP A 124 -3.23 14.32 -8.84
C TRP A 124 -3.97 14.27 -10.18
N THR A 125 -3.24 14.42 -11.28
CA THR A 125 -3.71 14.14 -12.65
C THR A 125 -3.81 12.63 -12.89
N ASP A 126 -4.55 12.23 -13.92
CA ASP A 126 -4.68 10.81 -14.28
C ASP A 126 -3.31 10.21 -14.63
N GLU A 127 -2.48 10.91 -15.39
CA GLU A 127 -1.12 10.49 -15.73
C GLU A 127 -0.24 10.33 -14.49
N GLN A 128 -0.39 11.20 -13.49
CA GLN A 128 0.34 11.07 -12.23
C GLN A 128 -0.10 9.84 -11.42
N ILE A 129 -1.37 9.47 -11.46
CA ILE A 129 -1.86 8.23 -10.84
C ILE A 129 -1.29 7.03 -11.61
N ILE A 130 -1.32 7.05 -12.93
CA ILE A 130 -0.77 5.99 -13.78
C ILE A 130 0.73 5.81 -13.53
N ASP A 131 1.50 6.90 -13.48
CA ASP A 131 2.94 6.85 -13.21
C ASP A 131 3.25 6.36 -11.79
N ALA A 132 2.46 6.74 -10.80
CA ALA A 132 2.59 6.19 -9.45
C ALA A 132 2.33 4.67 -9.42
N VAL A 133 1.35 4.20 -10.20
CA VAL A 133 0.98 2.78 -10.24
C VAL A 133 1.98 1.94 -11.03
N ARG A 134 2.34 2.37 -12.25
CA ARG A 134 3.19 1.59 -13.18
C ARG A 134 4.68 1.82 -13.00
N LYS A 135 5.08 3.02 -12.60
CA LYS A 135 6.51 3.41 -12.51
C LYS A 135 6.97 3.56 -11.06
N GLY A 136 6.03 3.60 -10.11
CA GLY A 136 6.33 3.89 -8.72
C GLY A 136 6.90 5.29 -8.54
N VAL A 137 6.41 6.29 -9.29
CA VAL A 137 6.91 7.67 -9.21
C VAL A 137 5.81 8.60 -8.73
N ARG A 138 6.07 9.36 -7.67
CA ARG A 138 5.15 10.38 -7.15
C ARG A 138 5.08 11.59 -8.08
N PRO A 139 4.03 12.44 -8.01
CA PRO A 139 3.98 13.73 -8.68
C PRO A 139 5.19 14.64 -8.42
N THR A 140 5.84 14.47 -7.26
CA THR A 140 7.05 15.20 -6.87
C THR A 140 8.31 14.74 -7.62
N GLY A 141 8.22 13.68 -8.42
CA GLY A 141 9.35 13.00 -9.06
C GLY A 141 10.08 12.01 -8.14
N GLU A 142 9.68 11.90 -6.86
CA GLU A 142 10.30 10.94 -5.95
C GLU A 142 9.82 9.52 -6.27
N GLN A 143 10.78 8.60 -6.42
CA GLN A 143 10.47 7.18 -6.52
C GLN A 143 9.91 6.64 -5.20
N MET A 144 8.88 5.80 -5.28
CA MET A 144 8.23 5.12 -4.17
C MET A 144 9.07 3.93 -3.70
N PHE A 145 8.91 3.56 -2.43
CA PHE A 145 9.47 2.30 -1.95
C PHE A 145 8.76 1.11 -2.61
N PRO A 146 9.48 0.01 -2.92
CA PRO A 146 8.95 -1.15 -3.64
C PRO A 146 8.03 -2.05 -2.77
N VAL A 147 7.35 -1.46 -1.78
CA VAL A 147 6.22 -2.06 -1.05
C VAL A 147 4.99 -2.07 -1.94
N MET A 148 4.80 -0.96 -2.64
CA MET A 148 3.84 -0.86 -3.72
C MET A 148 4.43 -1.67 -4.88
N PRO A 149 3.75 -2.71 -5.38
CA PRO A 149 4.32 -3.66 -6.34
C PRO A 149 4.31 -3.11 -7.78
N TYR A 150 4.83 -1.89 -7.98
CA TYR A 150 4.83 -1.21 -9.28
C TYR A 150 5.63 -1.97 -10.36
N GLU A 151 6.63 -2.76 -9.98
CA GLU A 151 7.38 -3.62 -10.90
C GLU A 151 6.46 -4.62 -11.64
N TYR A 152 5.40 -5.08 -10.95
CA TYR A 152 4.40 -5.99 -11.50
C TYR A 152 3.32 -5.23 -12.26
N PHE A 153 2.87 -4.11 -11.70
CA PHE A 153 1.85 -3.27 -12.34
C PHE A 153 2.35 -2.58 -13.61
N ALA A 154 3.66 -2.49 -13.84
CA ALA A 154 4.25 -2.07 -15.10
C ALA A 154 3.75 -2.89 -16.31
N ALA A 155 3.33 -4.14 -16.10
CA ALA A 155 2.74 -4.96 -17.14
C ALA A 155 1.33 -4.50 -17.54
N ALA A 156 0.64 -3.70 -16.72
CA ALA A 156 -0.74 -3.31 -16.97
C ALA A 156 -0.90 -2.52 -18.26
N SER A 157 -1.92 -2.91 -19.03
CA SER A 157 -2.27 -2.25 -20.29
C SER A 157 -2.76 -0.83 -20.06
N ASP A 158 -2.64 0.02 -21.09
CA ASP A 158 -3.11 1.41 -21.03
C ASP A 158 -4.62 1.48 -20.76
N ASP A 159 -5.41 0.55 -21.30
CA ASP A 159 -6.86 0.52 -21.10
C ASP A 159 -7.25 0.08 -19.69
N ASP A 160 -6.53 -0.88 -19.11
CA ASP A 160 -6.72 -1.26 -17.71
C ASP A 160 -6.30 -0.15 -16.74
N MET A 161 -5.29 0.64 -17.09
CA MET A 161 -4.90 1.82 -16.31
C MET A 161 -5.95 2.92 -16.38
N LYS A 162 -6.52 3.20 -17.56
CA LYS A 162 -7.66 4.12 -17.68
C LYS A 162 -8.85 3.64 -16.85
N ALA A 163 -9.17 2.35 -16.91
CA ALA A 163 -10.25 1.76 -16.12
C ALA A 163 -9.98 1.90 -14.61
N LEU A 164 -8.77 1.56 -14.16
CA LEU A 164 -8.35 1.68 -12.78
C LEU A 164 -8.49 3.13 -12.30
N VAL A 165 -7.93 4.10 -13.04
CA VAL A 165 -8.03 5.52 -12.70
C VAL A 165 -9.49 5.97 -12.64
N ALA A 166 -10.31 5.64 -13.64
CA ALA A 166 -11.72 5.98 -13.67
C ALA A 166 -12.46 5.48 -12.42
N TYR A 167 -12.18 4.26 -11.96
CA TYR A 167 -12.73 3.75 -10.71
C TYR A 167 -12.17 4.47 -9.47
N LEU A 168 -10.84 4.71 -9.40
CA LEU A 168 -10.23 5.43 -8.27
C LEU A 168 -10.83 6.85 -8.11
N ARG A 169 -11.22 7.50 -9.22
CA ARG A 169 -11.93 8.79 -9.22
C ARG A 169 -13.31 8.73 -8.58
N THR A 170 -13.93 7.56 -8.46
CA THR A 170 -15.22 7.38 -7.78
C THR A 170 -15.11 7.20 -6.28
N ILE A 171 -13.90 7.03 -5.73
CA ILE A 171 -13.69 6.80 -4.31
C ILE A 171 -13.94 8.08 -3.52
N GLU A 172 -14.89 8.05 -2.60
CA GLU A 172 -15.23 9.18 -1.74
C GLU A 172 -14.01 9.71 -0.97
N PRO A 173 -13.85 11.04 -0.85
CA PRO A 173 -12.73 11.66 -0.15
C PRO A 173 -12.83 11.43 1.36
N ILE A 174 -11.73 10.99 1.97
CA ILE A 174 -11.59 10.86 3.43
C ILE A 174 -10.33 11.60 3.86
N ASP A 175 -10.44 12.61 4.74
CA ASP A 175 -9.27 13.26 5.35
C ASP A 175 -8.61 12.29 6.34
N ASN A 176 -7.46 11.75 5.94
CA ASN A 176 -6.67 10.85 6.77
C ASN A 176 -5.18 11.04 6.47
N ALA A 177 -4.53 11.86 7.29
CA ALA A 177 -3.08 12.07 7.19
C ALA A 177 -2.33 10.85 7.74
N VAL A 178 -1.55 10.20 6.87
CA VAL A 178 -0.67 9.08 7.24
C VAL A 178 0.76 9.56 7.35
N ALA A 179 1.48 9.10 8.38
CA ALA A 179 2.90 9.42 8.54
C ALA A 179 3.70 8.89 7.34
N GLY A 180 4.65 9.70 6.86
CA GLY A 180 5.54 9.31 5.78
C GLY A 180 6.48 8.17 6.19
N ASN A 181 6.87 7.37 5.20
CA ASN A 181 7.79 6.25 5.37
C ASN A 181 9.25 6.73 5.48
N THR A 182 9.63 7.29 6.63
CA THR A 182 10.97 7.87 6.88
C THR A 182 11.97 6.90 7.51
N ASP A 183 11.49 5.76 8.00
CA ASP A 183 12.25 4.74 8.72
C ASP A 183 12.64 3.52 7.86
N LEU A 184 12.21 3.49 6.60
CA LEU A 184 12.46 2.38 5.68
C LEU A 184 13.91 2.36 5.17
N LYS A 185 14.54 1.19 5.28
CA LYS A 185 15.92 0.92 4.85
C LYS A 185 15.92 -0.18 3.79
N VAL A 186 15.33 0.13 2.64
CA VAL A 186 15.29 -0.76 1.47
C VAL A 186 15.75 -0.02 0.23
N ALA A 187 16.48 -0.72 -0.65
CA ALA A 187 16.84 -0.16 -1.95
C ALA A 187 15.59 0.00 -2.82
N LYS A 188 15.53 1.10 -3.58
CA LYS A 188 14.52 1.27 -4.62
C LYS A 188 15.09 0.70 -5.93
N PRO A 189 14.43 -0.28 -6.58
CA PRO A 189 14.91 -0.87 -7.83
C PRO A 189 14.93 0.16 -8.97
N ALA A 190 15.38 -0.24 -10.17
CA ALA A 190 15.22 0.61 -11.34
C ALA A 190 13.73 0.85 -11.63
N ILE A 191 13.41 2.05 -12.14
CA ILE A 191 12.04 2.35 -12.60
C ILE A 191 11.73 1.39 -13.76
N PRO A 192 10.63 0.62 -13.69
CA PRO A 192 10.27 -0.30 -14.76
C PRO A 192 9.79 0.47 -16.00
N GLU A 193 10.06 -0.08 -17.17
CA GLU A 193 9.46 0.35 -18.43
C GLU A 193 8.11 -0.33 -18.57
N PRO A 194 6.99 0.41 -18.58
CA PRO A 194 5.69 -0.24 -18.66
C PRO A 194 5.40 -0.82 -20.03
N SER A 195 4.73 -1.98 -20.07
CA SER A 195 4.34 -2.65 -21.31
C SER A 195 3.31 -1.83 -22.09
N GLY A 196 2.23 -1.39 -21.42
CA GLY A 196 1.10 -0.68 -22.05
C GLY A 196 0.21 -1.55 -22.94
N ASP A 197 0.72 -2.67 -23.44
CA ASP A 197 -0.01 -3.62 -24.27
C ASP A 197 -0.99 -4.50 -23.47
N PRO A 198 -2.21 -4.73 -23.98
CA PRO A 198 -3.10 -5.76 -23.43
C PRO A 198 -2.54 -7.18 -23.68
N PRO A 199 -2.91 -8.16 -22.84
CA PRO A 199 -2.57 -9.55 -23.12
C PRO A 199 -3.19 -10.01 -24.44
N LEU A 200 -2.54 -11.00 -25.07
CA LEU A 200 -3.15 -11.72 -26.20
C LEU A 200 -4.45 -12.40 -25.73
N PRO A 201 -5.43 -12.60 -26.61
CA PRO A 201 -6.76 -13.11 -26.23
C PRO A 201 -6.77 -14.58 -25.77
N GLU A 202 -5.63 -15.26 -25.85
CA GLU A 202 -5.50 -16.66 -25.43
C GLU A 202 -5.53 -16.78 -23.90
N PRO A 203 -6.20 -17.80 -23.33
CA PRO A 203 -6.31 -17.97 -21.89
C PRO A 203 -4.98 -17.93 -21.14
N GLU A 204 -3.92 -18.53 -21.68
CA GLU A 204 -2.59 -18.56 -21.03
C GLU A 204 -1.93 -17.18 -20.99
N ALA A 205 -2.20 -16.33 -21.98
CA ALA A 205 -1.67 -14.96 -22.02
C ALA A 205 -2.43 -14.06 -21.03
N GLU A 206 -3.76 -14.20 -20.95
CA GLU A 206 -4.59 -13.55 -19.92
C GLU A 206 -4.16 -14.03 -18.52
N GLY A 207 -3.96 -15.32 -18.33
CA GLY A 207 -3.51 -15.92 -17.08
C GLY A 207 -2.18 -15.36 -16.62
N LYS A 208 -1.19 -15.34 -17.52
CA LYS A 208 0.12 -14.72 -17.23
C LYS A 208 -0.02 -13.26 -16.84
N TYR A 209 -0.88 -12.50 -17.52
CA TYR A 209 -1.15 -11.10 -17.21
C TYR A 209 -1.77 -10.93 -15.82
N LEU A 210 -2.76 -11.75 -15.48
CA LEU A 210 -3.41 -11.73 -14.17
C LEU A 210 -2.46 -12.16 -13.05
N VAL A 211 -1.61 -13.18 -13.26
CA VAL A 211 -0.58 -13.62 -12.30
C VAL A 211 0.43 -12.50 -12.02
N GLU A 212 0.78 -11.74 -13.06
CA GLU A 212 1.65 -10.57 -12.92
C GLU A 212 0.94 -9.47 -12.14
N LEU A 213 -0.26 -9.06 -12.53
CA LEU A 213 -1.00 -7.99 -11.83
C LEU A 213 -1.44 -8.35 -10.42
N ALA A 214 -1.71 -9.63 -10.14
CA ALA A 214 -1.92 -10.15 -8.78
C ALA A 214 -0.62 -10.34 -8.02
N HIS A 215 0.52 -9.92 -8.60
CA HIS A 215 1.87 -9.90 -8.04
C HIS A 215 2.24 -11.21 -7.33
N CYS A 216 1.81 -12.36 -7.84
CA CYS A 216 2.07 -13.68 -7.24
C CYS A 216 3.58 -13.93 -7.10
N GLY A 217 4.34 -13.48 -8.10
CA GLY A 217 5.79 -13.58 -8.14
C GLY A 217 6.47 -12.82 -7.01
N TYR A 218 5.84 -11.80 -6.43
CA TYR A 218 6.41 -11.05 -5.32
C TYR A 218 6.70 -11.98 -4.17
N CYS A 219 5.69 -12.72 -3.69
CA CYS A 219 5.84 -13.63 -2.55
C CYS A 219 6.42 -14.99 -2.94
N HIS A 220 6.07 -15.50 -4.11
CA HIS A 220 6.41 -16.86 -4.51
C HIS A 220 7.74 -16.98 -5.27
N THR A 221 8.51 -15.90 -5.46
CA THR A 221 9.86 -16.00 -6.05
C THR A 221 10.91 -15.73 -4.99
N PRO A 222 11.92 -16.60 -4.78
CA PRO A 222 13.00 -16.33 -3.84
C PRO A 222 13.81 -15.10 -4.30
N ARG A 223 14.46 -14.43 -3.34
CA ARG A 223 15.27 -13.23 -3.57
C ARG A 223 16.72 -13.49 -3.22
N ASP A 224 17.65 -12.83 -3.91
CA ASP A 224 19.08 -12.84 -3.58
C ASP A 224 19.40 -11.96 -2.37
N ASP A 225 20.69 -11.86 -2.02
CA ASP A 225 21.15 -11.09 -0.85
C ASP A 225 20.87 -9.58 -0.98
N ASP A 226 20.69 -9.08 -2.21
CA ASP A 226 20.31 -7.69 -2.50
C ASP A 226 18.78 -7.49 -2.51
N GLY A 227 18.01 -8.56 -2.25
CA GLY A 227 16.55 -8.54 -2.24
C GLY A 227 15.94 -8.56 -3.65
N LYS A 228 16.71 -8.85 -4.70
CA LYS A 228 16.20 -8.94 -6.08
C LYS A 228 15.59 -10.32 -6.35
N PRO A 229 14.48 -10.44 -7.09
CA PRO A 229 13.93 -11.74 -7.47
C PRO A 229 14.93 -12.56 -8.28
N ILE A 230 15.08 -13.84 -7.92
CA ILE A 230 15.93 -14.78 -8.65
C ILE A 230 15.13 -15.38 -9.81
N ALA A 231 15.33 -14.86 -11.02
CA ALA A 231 14.48 -15.12 -12.18
C ALA A 231 14.37 -16.60 -12.59
N ASP A 232 15.45 -17.38 -12.49
CA ASP A 232 15.46 -18.82 -12.82
C ASP A 232 14.72 -19.68 -11.79
N LYS A 233 14.30 -19.08 -10.67
CA LYS A 233 13.50 -19.69 -9.60
C LYS A 233 12.13 -19.02 -9.44
N ALA A 234 11.63 -18.35 -10.48
CA ALA A 234 10.29 -17.76 -10.48
C ALA A 234 9.26 -18.75 -9.92
N PHE A 235 8.45 -18.28 -8.96
CA PHE A 235 7.37 -19.06 -8.32
C PHE A 235 7.80 -20.28 -7.47
N ALA A 236 9.09 -20.49 -7.25
CA ALA A 236 9.61 -21.63 -6.48
C ALA A 236 9.43 -21.52 -4.95
N GLY A 237 8.84 -20.44 -4.46
CA GLY A 237 8.56 -20.19 -3.05
C GLY A 237 9.81 -19.87 -2.22
N GLY A 238 9.70 -20.10 -0.90
CA GLY A 238 10.83 -20.04 0.00
C GLY A 238 11.18 -18.63 0.49
N ARG A 239 10.28 -17.65 0.39
CA ARG A 239 10.44 -16.36 1.09
C ARG A 239 9.89 -16.47 2.52
N PRO A 240 10.63 -16.03 3.55
CA PRO A 240 10.11 -15.96 4.91
C PRO A 240 9.27 -14.69 5.11
N PHE A 241 8.20 -14.82 5.87
CA PHE A 241 7.37 -13.70 6.33
C PHE A 241 7.10 -13.85 7.82
N ALA A 242 6.99 -12.74 8.54
CA ALA A 242 6.51 -12.77 9.91
C ALA A 242 5.08 -13.34 9.94
N ALA A 243 4.81 -14.25 10.87
CA ALA A 243 3.45 -14.68 11.14
C ALA A 243 2.61 -13.47 11.57
N LEU A 244 1.35 -13.40 11.10
CA LEU A 244 0.45 -12.34 11.52
C LEU A 244 0.14 -12.48 13.02
N PRO A 245 -0.13 -11.39 13.76
CA PRO A 245 -0.31 -11.45 15.21
C PRO A 245 -1.34 -12.48 15.70
N PHE A 246 -2.39 -12.74 14.89
CA PHE A 246 -3.43 -13.73 15.19
C PHE A 246 -3.08 -15.17 14.77
N GLN A 247 -1.96 -15.39 14.09
CA GLN A 247 -1.45 -16.70 13.65
C GLN A 247 -0.35 -17.26 14.57
N GLY A 248 0.07 -16.49 15.58
CA GLY A 248 1.11 -16.88 16.54
C GLY A 248 2.47 -16.23 16.28
N GLU A 249 3.46 -16.61 17.06
CA GLU A 249 4.86 -16.15 16.91
C GLU A 249 5.62 -17.01 15.90
N GLY A 250 6.52 -16.40 15.12
CA GLY A 250 7.43 -17.12 14.22
C GLY A 250 7.36 -16.64 12.77
N GLN A 251 7.86 -17.49 11.85
CA GLN A 251 7.89 -17.23 10.42
C GLN A 251 7.06 -18.25 9.65
N VAL A 252 6.38 -17.78 8.61
CA VAL A 252 5.75 -18.60 7.58
C VAL A 252 6.54 -18.45 6.28
N TRP A 253 6.54 -19.49 5.46
CA TRP A 253 7.30 -19.51 4.20
C TRP A 253 6.34 -19.59 3.02
N SER A 254 6.59 -18.80 1.97
CA SER A 254 5.81 -18.90 0.74
C SER A 254 5.98 -20.27 0.10
N ALA A 255 4.86 -20.84 -0.37
CA ALA A 255 4.85 -22.13 -1.04
C ALA A 255 5.52 -22.06 -2.42
N ASN A 256 6.03 -23.18 -2.90
CA ASN A 256 6.37 -23.34 -4.31
C ASN A 256 5.07 -23.54 -5.09
N ILE A 257 4.80 -22.69 -6.09
CA ILE A 257 3.60 -22.76 -6.93
C ILE A 257 3.92 -23.09 -8.39
N THR A 258 5.12 -23.63 -8.65
CA THR A 258 5.49 -24.15 -9.97
C THR A 258 4.76 -25.47 -10.27
N PRO A 259 4.72 -25.94 -11.53
CA PRO A 259 4.19 -27.25 -11.89
C PRO A 259 5.00 -28.46 -11.34
N HIS A 260 5.98 -28.25 -10.45
CA HIS A 260 6.78 -29.35 -9.91
C HIS A 260 5.93 -30.32 -9.08
N GLU A 261 5.94 -31.62 -9.42
CA GLU A 261 5.01 -32.61 -8.85
C GLU A 261 5.17 -32.86 -7.34
N LYS A 262 6.34 -32.62 -6.76
CA LYS A 262 6.62 -32.98 -5.36
C LYS A 262 6.49 -31.83 -4.38
N SER A 263 6.88 -30.64 -4.82
CA SER A 263 6.97 -29.45 -3.97
C SER A 263 6.09 -28.32 -4.46
N GLY A 264 5.67 -28.35 -5.72
CA GLY A 264 4.80 -27.36 -6.34
C GLY A 264 3.36 -27.86 -6.47
N VAL A 265 2.61 -27.21 -7.35
CA VAL A 265 1.19 -27.50 -7.59
C VAL A 265 0.96 -28.57 -8.66
N GLY A 266 2.00 -29.22 -9.18
CA GLY A 266 1.88 -30.18 -10.30
C GLY A 266 0.99 -31.40 -10.07
N LYS A 267 0.52 -31.62 -8.84
CA LYS A 267 -0.45 -32.68 -8.49
C LYS A 267 -1.85 -32.17 -8.18
N TYR A 268 -2.06 -30.86 -8.24
CA TYR A 268 -3.39 -30.27 -8.10
C TYR A 268 -4.11 -30.43 -9.44
N SER A 269 -5.38 -30.79 -9.38
CA SER A 269 -6.32 -30.61 -10.48
C SER A 269 -6.72 -29.13 -10.62
N ASP A 270 -7.30 -28.77 -11.76
CA ASP A 270 -7.82 -27.42 -12.00
C ASP A 270 -8.79 -26.99 -10.88
N ASP A 271 -9.72 -27.85 -10.48
CA ASP A 271 -10.68 -27.54 -9.41
C ASP A 271 -9.98 -27.34 -8.05
N GLU A 272 -8.99 -28.17 -7.71
CA GLU A 272 -8.20 -28.02 -6.48
C GLU A 272 -7.36 -26.72 -6.52
N LEU A 273 -6.85 -26.31 -7.69
CA LEU A 273 -6.15 -25.03 -7.86
C LEU A 273 -7.11 -23.85 -7.69
N MET A 274 -8.29 -23.92 -8.31
CA MET A 274 -9.30 -22.88 -8.17
C MET A 274 -9.67 -22.67 -6.70
N THR A 275 -9.97 -23.76 -5.97
CA THR A 275 -10.23 -23.71 -4.53
C THR A 275 -9.04 -23.18 -3.74
N ALA A 276 -7.81 -23.56 -4.09
CA ALA A 276 -6.62 -23.03 -3.43
C ALA A 276 -6.43 -21.51 -3.65
N ILE A 277 -6.89 -20.96 -4.78
CA ILE A 277 -6.79 -19.53 -5.10
C ILE A 277 -7.96 -18.75 -4.48
N THR A 278 -9.19 -19.22 -4.65
CA THR A 278 -10.40 -18.47 -4.25
C THR A 278 -10.75 -18.63 -2.78
N ASP A 279 -10.54 -19.84 -2.24
CA ASP A 279 -10.99 -20.21 -0.90
C ASP A 279 -9.81 -20.30 0.07
N LEU A 280 -8.58 -20.25 -0.47
CA LEU A 280 -7.34 -20.47 0.26
C LEU A 280 -7.28 -21.83 0.96
N ASP A 281 -7.84 -22.86 0.35
CA ASP A 281 -7.79 -24.24 0.85
C ASP A 281 -6.82 -25.08 0.04
N LYS A 282 -5.86 -25.73 0.71
CA LYS A 282 -4.95 -26.65 0.06
C LYS A 282 -5.68 -27.93 -0.33
N ARG A 283 -5.06 -28.68 -1.24
CA ARG A 283 -5.51 -30.00 -1.67
C ARG A 283 -5.77 -31.00 -0.53
N ASP A 284 -5.03 -30.89 0.58
CA ASP A 284 -5.22 -31.77 1.75
C ASP A 284 -6.36 -31.30 2.69
N GLY A 285 -7.10 -30.25 2.31
CA GLY A 285 -8.18 -29.65 3.07
C GLY A 285 -7.71 -28.72 4.18
N THR A 286 -6.40 -28.43 4.29
CA THR A 286 -5.89 -27.45 5.25
C THR A 286 -5.86 -26.04 4.66
N ALA A 287 -6.16 -25.04 5.48
CA ALA A 287 -6.11 -23.65 5.04
C ALA A 287 -4.67 -23.19 4.68
N ILE A 288 -4.58 -22.31 3.70
CA ILE A 288 -3.41 -21.47 3.40
C ILE A 288 -3.41 -20.32 4.41
N VAL A 289 -2.29 -20.16 5.09
CA VAL A 289 -2.09 -19.17 6.17
C VAL A 289 -1.03 -18.15 5.79
N GLY A 290 -0.71 -17.23 6.70
CA GLY A 290 0.26 -16.17 6.46
C GLY A 290 -0.34 -14.99 5.68
N PRO A 291 0.51 -14.19 5.01
CA PRO A 291 0.06 -13.00 4.26
C PRO A 291 -1.00 -13.27 3.18
N MET A 292 -1.11 -14.50 2.68
CA MET A 292 -2.16 -14.87 1.72
C MET A 292 -3.56 -14.61 2.25
N THR A 293 -3.78 -14.64 3.58
CA THR A 293 -5.11 -14.36 4.15
C THR A 293 -5.58 -12.92 3.90
N PHE A 294 -4.70 -11.98 3.55
CA PHE A 294 -5.11 -10.63 3.10
C PHE A 294 -5.77 -10.62 1.71
N TYR A 295 -5.60 -11.71 0.94
CA TYR A 295 -6.06 -11.82 -0.44
C TYR A 295 -7.35 -12.61 -0.58
N VAL A 296 -7.76 -13.42 0.40
CA VAL A 296 -8.98 -14.26 0.31
C VAL A 296 -10.24 -13.45 0.01
N SER A 297 -10.40 -12.28 0.65
CA SER A 297 -11.57 -11.44 0.44
C SER A 297 -11.61 -10.82 -0.95
N ALA A 298 -10.46 -10.64 -1.60
CA ALA A 298 -10.37 -10.17 -2.97
C ALA A 298 -10.54 -11.34 -3.95
N TRP A 299 -9.76 -12.40 -3.79
CA TRP A 299 -9.67 -13.47 -4.78
C TRP A 299 -10.85 -14.44 -4.78
N SER A 300 -11.64 -14.49 -3.72
CA SER A 300 -12.97 -15.13 -3.75
C SER A 300 -13.94 -14.44 -4.73
N GLU A 301 -13.66 -13.20 -5.14
CA GLU A 301 -14.38 -12.45 -6.19
C GLU A 301 -13.74 -12.64 -7.59
N LEU A 302 -12.71 -13.50 -7.68
CA LEU A 302 -12.23 -14.24 -8.86
C LEU A 302 -13.37 -14.54 -9.86
N LYS A 303 -13.43 -13.88 -11.03
CA LYS A 303 -14.27 -14.39 -12.12
C LYS A 303 -13.77 -15.77 -12.51
N HIS A 304 -14.67 -16.74 -12.64
CA HIS A 304 -14.29 -18.13 -12.95
C HIS A 304 -13.38 -18.26 -14.18
N LYS A 305 -13.63 -17.47 -15.24
CA LYS A 305 -12.75 -17.45 -16.43
C LYS A 305 -11.32 -16.98 -16.13
N ASP A 306 -11.16 -16.08 -15.18
CA ASP A 306 -9.89 -15.46 -14.82
C ASP A 306 -9.12 -16.40 -13.88
N VAL A 307 -9.80 -17.05 -12.92
CA VAL A 307 -9.19 -18.12 -12.09
C VAL A 307 -8.74 -19.30 -12.95
N LYS A 308 -9.50 -19.65 -13.99
CA LYS A 308 -9.13 -20.74 -14.92
C LYS A 308 -7.94 -20.38 -15.81
N ALA A 309 -7.76 -19.09 -16.11
CA ALA A 309 -6.64 -18.62 -16.92
C ALA A 309 -5.33 -18.66 -16.13
N ILE A 310 -5.40 -18.31 -14.84
CA ILE A 310 -4.31 -18.36 -13.84
C ILE A 310 -3.82 -19.80 -13.63
#